data_AF-A0A183I595-F1
#
_entry.id   AF-A0A183I595-F1
#
_cell.length_a   1.000
_cell.length_b   1.000
_cell.length_c   1.000
_cell.angle_alpha   90.00
_cell.angle_beta   90.00
_cell.angle_gamma   90.00
#
_symmetry.space_group_name_H-M   'P 1'
#
loop_
_entity.id
_entity.type
_entity.pdbx_description
1 polymer ?
#
loop_
_entity_poly.entity_id
_entity_poly.type
_entity_poly.pdbx_seq_one_letter_code
_entity_poly.pdbx_strand_id
1 'polypeptide(L)'
;VDECALGTHECDENAKCEDTLDGYACQCKPGWFDNSPDRQHAPGRSCKKANLCANIQCAKEAECHETEFGPVCECFSGYVDFSRQHGMGAGHVCRKVINECATGKHDCSSSASCIDTANSFTCRCRDGFRDESPDLANRPGRVCVRALIPEPPECDVNDPMSCDAKKKEVCLFVNGTYKCQCAAGYDRLPDGRCLVINECDDQRLNDCASDADCIDQADGYTCQCKNGFADISPPDKPGRICRTRVNECAEPQKYHVDCDPNAVCIDTDEEYTCSCRPGFADISSSFERLPGRRCVEAINECLDPSLNDCSENAICEDAKEGYICTCRQGFVDASHNITHYPGRVCRKPRQEKLNDVSSSKGALIACDPNEPKCGSNEVCTDRKARGQFVCDCAKNAFRFTDNTCRFYAACVGINDCDKNAVCANAFDSYICQCRPGFIDISPDPEGKPGRICKELINECATGIHNCSSFATCIDATDGYMCVCNDGYVDTSSQFQLAPGRRCSNG
;
A
#
# COMPACT_ATOMS: atom_id res chain seq x y z
N VAL A 1 50.05 -20.75 -47.32
CA VAL A 1 50.25 -21.35 -45.98
C VAL A 1 49.66 -20.32 -45.04
N ASP A 2 48.90 -20.69 -44.02
CA ASP A 2 48.30 -19.69 -43.13
C ASP A 2 49.26 -19.40 -41.98
N GLU A 3 50.08 -18.35 -42.14
CA GLU A 3 51.10 -18.02 -41.14
C GLU A 3 50.48 -17.46 -39.84
N CYS A 4 49.27 -16.90 -39.90
CA CYS A 4 48.54 -16.38 -38.75
C CYS A 4 47.98 -17.53 -37.88
N ALA A 5 47.40 -18.57 -38.49
CA ALA A 5 46.88 -19.73 -37.78
C ALA A 5 47.98 -20.66 -37.24
N LEU A 6 49.14 -20.70 -37.93
CA LEU A 6 50.30 -21.48 -37.50
C LEU A 6 51.16 -20.76 -36.46
N GLY A 7 50.92 -19.47 -36.20
CA GLY A 7 51.69 -18.67 -35.24
C GLY A 7 53.14 -18.42 -35.67
N THR A 8 53.43 -18.56 -36.96
CA THR A 8 54.79 -18.38 -37.53
C THR A 8 55.03 -16.96 -38.04
N HIS A 9 54.14 -16.02 -37.70
CA HIS A 9 54.23 -14.61 -38.05
C HIS A 9 55.06 -13.82 -37.03
N GLU A 10 55.65 -12.69 -37.46
CA GLU A 10 56.40 -11.78 -36.58
C GLU A 10 55.62 -10.49 -36.25
N CYS A 11 54.28 -10.50 -36.27
CA CYS A 11 53.47 -9.34 -35.87
C CYS A 11 53.70 -8.96 -34.39
N ASP A 12 53.66 -7.68 -34.06
CA ASP A 12 53.69 -7.19 -32.67
C ASP A 12 52.51 -7.77 -31.87
N GLU A 13 52.67 -7.97 -30.56
CA GLU A 13 51.59 -8.47 -29.67
C GLU A 13 50.35 -7.54 -29.68
N ASN A 14 50.57 -6.25 -29.96
CA ASN A 14 49.55 -5.22 -30.08
C ASN A 14 49.15 -4.99 -31.54
N ALA A 15 49.54 -5.87 -32.46
CA ALA A 15 49.05 -5.94 -33.84
C ALA A 15 48.14 -7.15 -34.07
N LYS A 16 47.30 -7.05 -35.09
CA LYS A 16 46.44 -8.09 -35.62
C LYS A 16 47.10 -8.65 -36.89
N CYS A 17 47.23 -9.98 -36.96
CA CYS A 17 47.72 -10.70 -38.14
C CYS A 17 46.57 -10.98 -39.10
N GLU A 18 46.79 -10.77 -40.40
CA GLU A 18 45.86 -11.12 -41.47
C GLU A 18 46.60 -11.91 -42.56
N ASP A 19 46.12 -13.12 -42.86
CA ASP A 19 46.70 -14.00 -43.88
C ASP A 19 46.32 -13.52 -45.28
N THR A 20 47.27 -13.56 -46.21
CA THR A 20 47.15 -13.04 -47.58
C THR A 20 47.65 -14.05 -48.60
N LEU A 21 47.33 -13.86 -49.87
CA LEU A 21 47.73 -14.80 -50.94
C LEU A 21 49.26 -14.89 -51.12
N ASP A 22 49.99 -13.83 -50.76
CA ASP A 22 51.45 -13.72 -50.91
C ASP A 22 52.21 -13.83 -49.55
N GLY A 23 51.55 -14.29 -48.48
CA GLY A 23 52.09 -14.40 -47.12
C GLY A 23 51.13 -13.82 -46.08
N TYR A 24 51.59 -12.98 -45.16
CA TYR A 24 50.73 -12.37 -44.13
C TYR A 24 51.05 -10.89 -43.89
N ALA A 25 50.06 -10.14 -43.40
CA ALA A 25 50.17 -8.71 -43.06
C ALA A 25 49.83 -8.46 -41.58
N CYS A 26 50.42 -7.42 -40.98
CA CYS A 26 50.18 -7.04 -39.59
C CYS A 26 49.65 -5.60 -39.50
N GLN A 27 48.67 -5.37 -38.61
CA GLN A 27 48.11 -4.03 -38.37
C GLN A 27 47.93 -3.76 -36.87
N CYS A 28 48.46 -2.64 -36.35
CA CYS A 28 48.30 -2.27 -34.94
C CYS A 28 46.82 -2.15 -34.52
N LYS A 29 46.49 -2.60 -33.30
CA LYS A 29 45.17 -2.50 -32.69
C LYS A 29 44.77 -1.02 -32.46
N PRO A 30 43.46 -0.69 -32.36
CA PRO A 30 43.00 0.67 -32.07
C PRO A 30 43.65 1.25 -30.79
N GLY A 31 44.09 2.52 -30.85
CA GLY A 31 44.82 3.18 -29.75
C GLY A 31 46.34 3.00 -29.78
N TRP A 32 46.86 2.23 -30.75
CA TRP A 32 48.29 2.00 -30.98
C TRP A 32 48.68 2.48 -32.37
N PHE A 33 49.83 3.15 -32.49
CA PHE A 33 50.37 3.57 -33.78
C PHE A 33 51.58 2.73 -34.17
N ASP A 34 51.73 2.51 -35.47
CA ASP A 34 52.83 1.74 -36.04
C ASP A 34 54.15 2.50 -35.92
N ASN A 35 55.08 1.94 -35.17
CA ASN A 35 56.43 2.43 -34.94
C ASN A 35 57.49 1.50 -35.55
N SER A 36 57.09 0.63 -36.49
CA SER A 36 58.01 -0.27 -37.20
C SER A 36 59.05 0.53 -38.00
N PRO A 37 60.32 0.08 -38.05
CA PRO A 37 61.38 0.77 -38.81
C PRO A 37 61.11 0.86 -40.31
N ASP A 38 60.47 -0.16 -40.89
CA ASP A 38 60.02 -0.20 -42.29
C ASP A 38 58.50 -0.37 -42.35
N ARG A 39 57.78 0.75 -42.31
CA ARG A 39 56.30 0.77 -42.34
C ARG A 39 55.71 0.42 -43.69
N GLN A 40 56.50 0.45 -44.78
CA GLN A 40 55.97 0.21 -46.13
C GLN A 40 55.99 -1.27 -46.48
N HIS A 41 57.03 -2.01 -46.08
CA HIS A 41 57.14 -3.43 -46.39
C HIS A 41 56.91 -4.34 -45.18
N ALA A 42 57.01 -3.83 -43.96
CA ALA A 42 56.78 -4.59 -42.73
C ALA A 42 56.00 -3.76 -41.67
N PRO A 43 54.76 -3.35 -41.97
CA PRO A 43 53.91 -2.67 -41.00
C PRO A 43 53.52 -3.60 -39.83
N GLY A 44 53.16 -3.02 -38.70
CA GLY A 44 52.59 -3.73 -37.54
C GLY A 44 53.56 -4.67 -36.79
N ARG A 45 54.89 -4.46 -36.92
CA ARG A 45 55.94 -5.23 -36.23
C ARG A 45 56.40 -4.59 -34.92
N SER A 46 56.12 -3.30 -34.75
CA SER A 46 56.34 -2.55 -33.51
C SER A 46 55.19 -1.57 -33.33
N CYS A 47 54.35 -1.76 -32.32
CA CYS A 47 53.21 -0.87 -32.04
C CYS A 47 53.44 -0.10 -30.74
N LYS A 48 53.25 1.23 -30.75
CA LYS A 48 53.40 2.08 -29.54
C LYS A 48 52.06 2.73 -29.18
N LYS A 49 51.70 2.72 -27.90
CA LYS A 49 50.45 3.32 -27.39
C LYS A 49 50.45 4.83 -27.67
N ALA A 50 49.37 5.34 -28.26
CA ALA A 50 49.19 6.77 -28.50
C ALA A 50 48.92 7.51 -27.17
N ASN A 51 49.65 8.59 -26.88
CA ASN A 51 49.30 9.52 -25.79
C ASN A 51 48.24 10.48 -26.32
N LEU A 52 47.03 10.42 -25.77
CA LEU A 52 45.88 11.16 -26.28
C LEU A 52 45.89 12.63 -25.82
N CYS A 53 46.56 12.94 -24.71
CA CYS A 53 46.70 14.30 -24.18
C CYS A 53 47.85 15.12 -24.81
N ALA A 54 48.78 14.48 -25.54
CA ALA A 54 49.95 15.16 -26.11
C ALA A 54 49.60 16.25 -27.17
N ASN A 55 48.42 16.14 -27.80
CA ASN A 55 47.96 17.06 -28.85
C ASN A 55 46.74 17.89 -28.45
N ILE A 56 46.29 17.81 -27.19
CA ILE A 56 45.12 18.55 -26.69
C ILE A 56 45.59 19.86 -26.05
N GLN A 57 45.11 21.00 -26.53
CA GLN A 57 45.38 22.30 -25.92
C GLN A 57 44.25 22.70 -24.97
N CYS A 58 44.38 22.34 -23.70
CA CYS A 58 43.51 22.81 -22.62
C CYS A 58 43.76 24.30 -22.29
N ALA A 59 42.87 24.92 -21.52
CA ALA A 59 43.13 26.23 -20.93
C ALA A 59 44.41 26.20 -20.08
N LYS A 60 45.07 27.35 -19.93
CA LYS A 60 46.27 27.48 -19.08
C LYS A 60 45.98 27.08 -17.63
N GLU A 61 44.74 27.27 -17.19
CA GLU A 61 44.25 26.94 -15.86
C GLU A 61 43.47 25.61 -15.82
N ALA A 62 43.75 24.70 -16.77
CA ALA A 62 43.18 23.36 -16.84
C ALA A 62 44.23 22.27 -17.10
N GLU A 63 43.90 21.04 -16.72
CA GLU A 63 44.70 19.84 -16.91
C GLU A 63 43.96 18.82 -17.81
N CYS A 64 44.71 18.05 -18.61
CA CYS A 64 44.15 17.02 -19.49
C CYS A 64 44.15 15.66 -18.79
N HIS A 65 43.01 14.97 -18.82
CA HIS A 65 42.84 13.61 -18.32
C HIS A 65 42.39 12.67 -19.45
N GLU A 66 43.04 11.51 -19.57
CA GLU A 66 42.63 10.46 -20.52
C GLU A 66 41.44 9.67 -19.94
N THR A 67 40.28 9.74 -20.60
CA THR A 67 39.07 8.98 -20.22
C THR A 67 38.73 7.91 -21.26
N GLU A 68 37.85 6.96 -20.92
CA GLU A 68 37.37 5.93 -21.87
C GLU A 68 36.68 6.52 -23.11
N PHE A 69 36.22 7.77 -23.03
CA PHE A 69 35.58 8.51 -24.12
C PHE A 69 36.52 9.47 -24.86
N GLY A 70 37.82 9.47 -24.52
CA GLY A 70 38.84 10.36 -25.08
C GLY A 70 39.45 11.32 -24.05
N PRO A 71 40.39 12.18 -24.47
CA PRO A 71 41.01 13.18 -23.59
C PRO A 71 40.03 14.31 -23.23
N VAL A 72 39.92 14.64 -21.95
CA VAL A 72 39.05 15.70 -21.42
C VAL A 72 39.89 16.69 -20.62
N CYS A 73 39.65 17.99 -20.80
CA CYS A 73 40.29 19.02 -19.99
C CYS A 73 39.42 19.37 -18.77
N GLU A 74 40.04 19.54 -17.61
CA GLU A 74 39.39 19.93 -16.35
C GLU A 74 40.08 21.14 -15.72
N CYS A 75 39.32 22.15 -15.28
CA CYS A 75 39.89 23.34 -14.64
C CYS A 75 40.50 23.01 -13.27
N PHE A 76 41.58 23.70 -12.89
CA PHE A 76 42.18 23.56 -11.57
C PHE A 76 41.22 23.96 -10.42
N SER A 77 41.46 23.41 -9.23
CA SER A 77 40.76 23.81 -8.01
C SER A 77 40.84 25.34 -7.80
N GLY A 78 39.69 25.96 -7.53
CA GLY A 78 39.56 27.43 -7.45
C GLY A 78 39.28 28.12 -8.79
N TYR A 79 39.04 27.35 -9.86
CA TYR A 79 38.58 27.84 -11.15
C TYR A 79 37.29 27.11 -11.55
N VAL A 80 36.38 27.84 -12.21
CA VAL A 80 35.13 27.30 -12.77
C VAL A 80 35.19 27.27 -14.28
N ASP A 81 34.61 26.22 -14.87
CA ASP A 81 34.56 26.00 -16.30
C ASP A 81 33.46 26.87 -16.95
N PHE A 82 33.90 27.77 -17.83
CA PHE A 82 33.07 28.68 -18.63
C PHE A 82 33.06 28.31 -20.13
N SER A 83 33.63 27.17 -20.51
CA SER A 83 33.77 26.75 -21.91
C SER A 83 32.44 26.64 -22.64
N ARG A 84 31.40 26.11 -21.97
CA ARG A 84 30.07 25.93 -22.60
C ARG A 84 29.45 27.24 -23.06
N GLN A 85 29.66 28.33 -22.33
CA GLN A 85 29.14 29.66 -22.70
C GLN A 85 29.86 30.25 -23.93
N HIS A 86 31.05 29.74 -24.26
CA HIS A 86 31.85 30.14 -25.41
C HIS A 86 31.77 29.13 -26.57
N GLY A 87 30.90 28.11 -26.47
CA GLY A 87 30.76 27.06 -27.48
C GLY A 87 31.97 26.12 -27.58
N MET A 88 32.79 26.02 -26.53
CA MET A 88 33.98 25.17 -26.47
C MET A 88 33.75 23.93 -25.60
N GLY A 89 34.58 22.90 -25.77
CA GLY A 89 34.62 21.72 -24.90
C GLY A 89 35.05 22.08 -23.47
N ALA A 90 34.75 21.22 -22.49
CA ALA A 90 35.11 21.45 -21.08
C ALA A 90 36.61 21.73 -20.89
N GLY A 91 36.97 22.58 -19.93
CA GLY A 91 38.37 22.90 -19.56
C GLY A 91 39.18 23.72 -20.57
N HIS A 92 38.51 24.40 -21.50
CA HIS A 92 39.12 25.30 -22.49
C HIS A 92 38.95 26.79 -22.15
N VAL A 93 38.02 27.13 -21.24
CA VAL A 93 37.87 28.46 -20.65
C VAL A 93 37.64 28.30 -19.14
N CYS A 94 38.66 28.63 -18.34
CA CYS A 94 38.59 28.54 -16.88
C CYS A 94 38.68 29.93 -16.25
N ARG A 95 37.73 30.25 -15.36
CA ARG A 95 37.72 31.54 -14.65
C ARG A 95 37.95 31.32 -13.16
N LYS A 96 38.82 32.12 -12.56
CA LYS A 96 39.10 32.06 -11.12
C LYS A 96 37.83 32.37 -10.31
N VAL A 97 37.53 31.53 -9.32
CA VAL A 97 36.52 31.79 -8.30
C VAL A 97 37.06 32.87 -7.37
N ILE A 98 36.38 34.00 -7.30
CA ILE A 98 36.71 35.13 -6.44
C ILE A 98 35.55 35.27 -5.47
N ASN A 99 35.83 35.44 -4.18
CA ASN A 99 34.78 35.82 -3.25
C ASN A 99 34.54 37.33 -3.35
N GLU A 100 33.62 37.76 -4.21
CA GLU A 100 33.39 39.19 -4.46
C GLU A 100 32.80 39.90 -3.22
N CYS A 101 32.10 39.17 -2.35
CA CYS A 101 31.55 39.71 -1.10
C CYS A 101 32.63 40.03 -0.07
N ALA A 102 33.61 39.15 0.12
CA ALA A 102 34.73 39.36 1.04
C ALA A 102 35.75 40.37 0.52
N THR A 103 35.88 40.47 -0.80
CA THR A 103 36.83 41.40 -1.45
C THR A 103 36.23 42.77 -1.77
N GLY A 104 34.93 42.97 -1.51
CA GLY A 104 34.21 44.21 -1.81
C GLY A 104 34.10 44.50 -3.31
N LYS A 105 34.28 43.50 -4.18
CA LYS A 105 34.22 43.62 -5.64
C LYS A 105 32.82 43.32 -6.18
N HIS A 106 31.80 43.87 -5.53
CA HIS A 106 30.40 43.72 -5.90
C HIS A 106 29.73 45.08 -6.13
N ASP A 107 28.67 45.10 -6.91
CA ASP A 107 27.85 46.29 -7.19
C ASP A 107 26.45 46.20 -6.54
N CYS A 108 26.27 45.37 -5.52
CA CYS A 108 25.07 45.36 -4.68
C CYS A 108 24.70 46.77 -4.18
N SER A 109 23.40 47.05 -4.07
CA SER A 109 22.89 48.24 -3.39
C SER A 109 23.46 48.33 -1.97
N SER A 110 23.63 49.55 -1.45
CA SER A 110 23.98 49.76 -0.04
C SER A 110 22.95 49.16 0.93
N SER A 111 21.70 49.02 0.48
CA SER A 111 20.60 48.37 1.21
C SER A 111 20.42 46.90 0.83
N ALA A 112 21.41 46.28 0.18
CA ALA A 112 21.43 44.85 -0.12
C ALA A 112 22.53 44.11 0.68
N SER A 113 22.37 42.79 0.76
CA SER A 113 23.39 41.84 1.19
C SER A 113 23.99 41.17 -0.05
N CYS A 114 25.32 41.04 -0.07
CA CYS A 114 26.04 40.27 -1.08
C CYS A 114 26.01 38.78 -0.69
N ILE A 115 25.82 37.90 -1.68
CA ILE A 115 25.85 36.46 -1.55
C ILE A 115 26.83 35.92 -2.60
N ASP A 116 27.88 35.27 -2.14
CA ASP A 116 28.91 34.70 -2.98
C ASP A 116 28.42 33.40 -3.63
N THR A 117 28.73 33.17 -4.90
CA THR A 117 28.30 31.98 -5.65
C THR A 117 29.49 31.38 -6.40
N ALA A 118 29.38 30.13 -6.83
CA ALA A 118 30.44 29.49 -7.62
C ALA A 118 30.76 30.24 -8.93
N ASN A 119 29.79 30.99 -9.47
CA ASN A 119 29.87 31.65 -10.78
C ASN A 119 30.07 33.18 -10.72
N SER A 120 30.26 33.79 -9.53
CA SER A 120 30.42 35.23 -9.21
C SER A 120 29.66 35.50 -7.90
N PHE A 121 28.92 36.61 -7.78
CA PHE A 121 28.05 36.93 -6.65
C PHE A 121 26.63 37.32 -7.11
N THR A 122 25.68 37.19 -6.21
CA THR A 122 24.32 37.75 -6.33
C THR A 122 24.04 38.69 -5.17
N CYS A 123 23.01 39.53 -5.29
CA CYS A 123 22.65 40.49 -4.25
C CYS A 123 21.17 40.32 -3.88
N ARG A 124 20.87 40.48 -2.60
CA ARG A 124 19.50 40.42 -2.07
C ARG A 124 19.22 41.65 -1.22
N CYS A 125 18.13 42.37 -1.47
CA CYS A 125 17.75 43.51 -0.62
C CYS A 125 17.58 43.06 0.84
N ARG A 126 18.01 43.91 1.79
CA ARG A 126 17.83 43.69 3.22
C ARG A 126 16.36 43.86 3.61
N ASP A 127 15.98 43.35 4.77
CA ASP A 127 14.61 43.43 5.26
C ASP A 127 14.12 44.88 5.31
N GLY A 128 12.87 45.09 4.89
CA GLY A 128 12.27 46.42 4.74
C GLY A 128 12.60 47.14 3.42
N PHE A 129 13.29 46.50 2.48
CA PHE A 129 13.55 47.03 1.14
C PHE A 129 13.01 46.09 0.05
N ARG A 130 12.36 46.65 -0.97
CA ARG A 130 11.94 45.93 -2.17
C ARG A 130 12.93 46.15 -3.30
N ASP A 131 13.09 45.12 -4.12
CA ASP A 131 13.97 45.15 -5.28
C ASP A 131 13.26 45.76 -6.49
N GLU A 132 13.79 46.88 -6.98
CA GLU A 132 13.34 47.56 -8.20
C GLU A 132 14.44 47.56 -9.27
N SER A 133 15.35 46.59 -9.20
CA SER A 133 16.40 46.45 -10.21
C SER A 133 15.77 46.19 -11.60
N PRO A 134 16.23 46.86 -12.68
CA PRO A 134 15.66 46.68 -14.03
C PRO A 134 15.74 45.25 -14.58
N ASP A 135 16.68 44.46 -14.08
CA ASP A 135 16.87 43.05 -14.44
C ASP A 135 16.90 42.20 -13.16
N LEU A 136 15.70 41.80 -12.69
CA LEU A 136 15.52 40.98 -11.50
C LEU A 136 16.08 39.56 -11.65
N ALA A 137 16.14 39.05 -12.88
CA ALA A 137 16.53 37.67 -13.14
C ALA A 137 18.05 37.49 -13.07
N ASN A 138 18.82 38.42 -13.62
CA ASN A 138 20.27 38.29 -13.70
C ASN A 138 21.02 39.24 -12.76
N ARG A 139 20.40 40.35 -12.34
CA ARG A 139 21.04 41.38 -11.51
C ARG A 139 20.13 41.90 -10.39
N PRO A 140 19.62 41.02 -9.51
CA PRO A 140 18.83 41.44 -8.37
C PRO A 140 19.67 42.26 -7.37
N GLY A 141 19.00 43.02 -6.51
CA GLY A 141 19.57 43.72 -5.37
C GLY A 141 20.48 44.90 -5.70
N ARG A 142 20.40 45.46 -6.92
CA ARG A 142 21.15 46.66 -7.35
C ARG A 142 20.41 47.95 -7.02
N VAL A 143 19.09 47.90 -7.08
CA VAL A 143 18.19 49.00 -6.71
C VAL A 143 17.25 48.50 -5.63
N CYS A 144 17.57 48.77 -4.38
CA CYS A 144 16.71 48.44 -3.23
C CYS A 144 16.08 49.73 -2.71
N VAL A 145 14.77 49.87 -2.90
CA VAL A 145 14.02 51.01 -2.34
C VAL A 145 13.32 50.58 -1.08
N ARG A 146 13.10 51.49 -0.12
CA ARG A 146 12.34 51.15 1.10
C ARG A 146 10.97 50.63 0.66
N ALA A 147 10.66 49.41 1.08
CA ALA A 147 9.35 48.83 0.81
C ALA A 147 8.34 49.66 1.62
N LEU A 148 7.56 50.49 0.93
CA LEU A 148 6.36 51.04 1.51
C LEU A 148 5.41 49.85 1.72
N ILE A 149 5.27 49.42 2.96
CA ILE A 149 4.27 48.44 3.35
C ILE A 149 2.92 49.11 3.08
N PRO A 150 2.10 48.60 2.14
CA PRO A 150 0.78 49.17 1.90
C PRO A 150 -0.02 49.14 3.19
N GLU A 151 -0.85 50.16 3.43
CA GLU A 151 -1.67 50.17 4.63
C GLU A 151 -2.53 48.90 4.70
N PRO A 152 -2.60 48.25 5.87
CA PRO A 152 -3.36 47.03 6.01
C PRO A 152 -4.84 47.25 5.73
N PRO A 153 -5.52 46.29 5.08
CA PRO A 153 -6.93 46.39 4.79
C PRO A 153 -7.76 46.41 6.09
N GLU A 154 -8.91 47.06 6.03
CA GLU A 154 -9.88 47.04 7.12
C GLU A 154 -10.52 45.64 7.26
N CYS A 155 -10.90 45.27 8.48
CA CYS A 155 -11.47 43.96 8.78
C CYS A 155 -12.66 44.05 9.74
N ASP A 156 -13.52 43.04 9.69
CA ASP A 156 -14.65 42.84 10.60
C ASP A 156 -14.28 41.81 11.66
N VAL A 157 -14.39 42.19 12.93
CA VAL A 157 -14.12 41.32 14.07
C VAL A 157 -15.08 40.13 14.19
N ASN A 158 -16.25 40.20 13.54
CA ASN A 158 -17.24 39.13 13.57
C ASN A 158 -17.10 38.14 12.40
N ASP A 159 -16.20 38.40 11.46
CA ASP A 159 -15.94 37.52 10.31
C ASP A 159 -14.54 36.88 10.42
N PRO A 160 -14.46 35.57 10.75
CA PRO A 160 -13.19 34.84 10.85
C PRO A 160 -12.40 34.78 9.53
N MET A 161 -13.04 35.06 8.39
CA MET A 161 -12.44 35.09 7.06
C MET A 161 -12.06 36.50 6.61
N SER A 162 -12.26 37.52 7.45
CA SER A 162 -12.01 38.92 7.11
C SER A 162 -10.54 39.22 6.84
N CYS A 163 -9.62 38.44 7.43
CA CYS A 163 -8.18 38.53 7.18
C CYS A 163 -7.66 37.31 6.40
N ASP A 164 -6.59 37.50 5.63
CA ASP A 164 -6.01 36.42 4.82
C ASP A 164 -5.35 35.37 5.72
N ALA A 165 -6.04 34.24 5.90
CA ALA A 165 -5.57 33.12 6.71
C ALA A 165 -4.21 32.58 6.24
N LYS A 166 -3.86 32.71 4.95
CA LYS A 166 -2.55 32.29 4.42
C LYS A 166 -1.40 33.19 4.87
N LYS A 167 -1.71 34.42 5.28
CA LYS A 167 -0.75 35.40 5.81
C LYS A 167 -0.70 35.40 7.33
N LYS A 168 -1.57 34.62 8.00
CA LYS A 168 -1.70 34.51 9.46
C LYS A 168 -1.95 35.87 10.13
N GLU A 169 -2.72 36.74 9.46
CA GLU A 169 -3.12 38.05 9.98
C GLU A 169 -4.33 37.92 10.93
N VAL A 170 -4.39 38.78 11.94
CA VAL A 170 -5.51 38.92 12.88
C VAL A 170 -6.12 40.31 12.80
N CYS A 171 -7.42 40.41 13.09
CA CYS A 171 -8.13 41.68 13.04
C CYS A 171 -7.91 42.48 14.34
N LEU A 172 -7.16 43.59 14.27
CA LEU A 172 -6.77 44.40 15.44
C LEU A 172 -7.32 45.82 15.34
N PHE A 173 -7.69 46.42 16.48
CA PHE A 173 -8.13 47.81 16.54
C PHE A 173 -6.92 48.75 16.55
N VAL A 174 -6.73 49.51 15.46
CA VAL A 174 -5.57 50.38 15.26
C VAL A 174 -6.03 51.74 14.75
N ASN A 175 -5.67 52.82 15.46
CA ASN A 175 -5.98 54.20 15.09
C ASN A 175 -7.47 54.48 14.79
N GLY A 176 -8.38 53.81 15.50
CA GLY A 176 -9.82 54.04 15.40
C GLY A 176 -10.57 53.13 14.42
N THR A 177 -9.89 52.26 13.68
CA THR A 177 -10.52 51.24 12.81
C THR A 177 -9.92 49.86 13.04
N TYR A 178 -10.65 48.80 12.68
CA TYR A 178 -10.15 47.43 12.72
C TYR A 178 -9.39 47.12 11.43
N LYS A 179 -8.13 46.70 11.53
CA LYS A 179 -7.26 46.41 10.39
C LYS A 179 -6.61 45.03 10.54
N CYS A 180 -6.40 44.31 9.43
CA CYS A 180 -5.68 43.04 9.42
C CYS A 180 -4.19 43.27 9.66
N GLN A 181 -3.68 42.81 10.80
CA GLN A 181 -2.27 42.94 11.18
C GLN A 181 -1.73 41.66 11.81
N CYS A 182 -0.40 41.51 11.81
CA CYS A 182 0.23 40.48 12.62
C CYS A 182 -0.10 40.69 14.09
N ALA A 183 -0.23 39.59 14.83
CA ALA A 183 -0.44 39.65 16.27
C ALA A 183 0.66 40.49 16.95
N ALA A 184 0.32 41.12 18.07
CA ALA A 184 1.25 42.00 18.77
C ALA A 184 2.57 41.27 19.11
N GLY A 185 3.69 41.81 18.65
CA GLY A 185 5.03 41.24 18.86
C GLY A 185 5.67 40.58 17.62
N TYR A 186 4.98 40.55 16.47
CA TYR A 186 5.48 39.91 15.26
C TYR A 186 5.59 40.88 14.07
N ASP A 187 6.72 40.81 13.36
CA ASP A 187 6.96 41.61 12.15
C ASP A 187 6.37 40.94 10.89
N ARG A 188 6.07 41.77 9.89
CA ARG A 188 5.63 41.33 8.56
C ARG A 188 6.83 41.06 7.66
N LEU A 189 6.83 39.91 7.00
CA LEU A 189 7.75 39.61 5.91
C LEU A 189 7.45 40.50 4.68
N PRO A 190 8.43 40.72 3.77
CA PRO A 190 8.24 41.54 2.56
C PRO A 190 7.13 41.05 1.61
N ASP A 191 6.73 39.78 1.73
CA ASP A 191 5.64 39.15 0.97
C ASP A 191 4.26 39.27 1.66
N GLY A 192 4.21 39.90 2.85
CA GLY A 192 2.99 40.17 3.61
C GLY A 192 2.59 39.08 4.61
N ARG A 193 3.38 38.00 4.79
CA ARG A 193 3.11 36.98 5.81
C ARG A 193 3.68 37.37 7.18
N CYS A 194 3.01 36.98 8.26
CA CYS A 194 3.52 37.16 9.62
C CYS A 194 4.60 36.12 9.96
N LEU A 195 5.62 36.51 10.73
CA LEU A 195 6.65 35.60 11.23
C LEU A 195 6.04 34.42 12.02
N VAL A 196 6.55 33.21 11.75
CA VAL A 196 6.12 31.95 12.39
C VAL A 196 6.45 32.01 13.89
N ILE A 197 5.46 31.68 14.72
CA ILE A 197 5.60 31.56 16.16
C ILE A 197 6.29 30.22 16.44
N ASN A 198 7.39 30.20 17.18
CA ASN A 198 7.91 28.95 17.71
C ASN A 198 7.11 28.58 18.96
N GLU A 199 6.08 27.74 18.81
CA GLU A 199 5.23 27.34 19.94
C GLU A 199 5.97 26.48 20.98
N CYS A 200 7.15 25.97 20.66
CA CYS A 200 7.98 25.19 21.59
C CYS A 200 8.80 26.06 22.56
N ASP A 201 8.95 27.36 22.31
CA ASP A 201 9.64 28.27 23.23
C ASP A 201 8.78 28.65 24.45
N ASP A 202 7.45 28.50 24.36
CA ASP A 202 6.54 28.76 25.48
C ASP A 202 5.55 27.59 25.65
N GLN A 203 5.63 26.91 26.78
CA GLN A 203 4.78 25.76 27.12
C GLN A 203 3.27 26.07 27.11
N ARG A 204 2.87 27.34 27.13
CA ARG A 204 1.45 27.75 27.05
C ARG A 204 0.93 27.81 25.62
N LEU A 205 1.82 27.83 24.63
CA LEU A 205 1.48 27.89 23.22
C LEU A 205 1.42 26.50 22.57
N ASN A 206 1.85 25.47 23.29
CA ASN A 206 1.72 24.07 22.88
C ASN A 206 0.90 23.24 23.89
N ASP A 207 0.29 22.16 23.40
CA ASP A 207 -0.44 21.17 24.21
C ASP A 207 0.31 19.82 24.27
N CYS A 208 1.64 19.79 24.08
CA CYS A 208 2.44 18.58 24.24
C CYS A 208 2.32 17.98 25.65
N ALA A 209 2.36 16.65 25.77
CA ALA A 209 2.45 15.99 27.08
C ALA A 209 3.75 16.38 27.81
N SER A 210 3.75 16.31 29.15
CA SER A 210 4.96 16.53 29.96
C SER A 210 6.12 15.60 29.57
N ASP A 211 5.77 14.39 29.16
CA ASP A 211 6.70 13.34 28.74
C ASP A 211 6.89 13.29 27.22
N ALA A 212 6.55 14.39 26.52
CA ALA A 212 6.84 14.59 25.11
C ALA A 212 7.83 15.74 24.88
N ASP A 213 8.52 15.68 23.75
CA ASP A 213 9.35 16.73 23.18
C ASP A 213 8.52 17.50 22.14
N CYS A 214 8.55 18.84 22.22
CA CYS A 214 7.93 19.72 21.24
C CYS A 214 8.89 19.96 20.06
N ILE A 215 8.36 19.90 18.84
CA ILE A 215 9.12 20.09 17.60
C ILE A 215 8.41 21.16 16.77
N ASP A 216 9.07 22.31 16.63
CA ASP A 216 8.59 23.44 15.83
C ASP A 216 8.62 23.10 14.33
N GLN A 217 7.60 23.55 13.60
CA GLN A 217 7.43 23.31 12.17
C GLN A 217 7.09 24.60 11.42
N ALA A 218 7.20 24.58 10.09
CA ALA A 218 6.89 25.76 9.28
C ALA A 218 5.41 26.19 9.31
N ASP A 219 4.51 25.29 9.75
CA ASP A 219 3.07 25.54 9.91
C ASP A 219 2.59 24.98 11.26
N GLY A 220 3.06 25.57 12.37
CA GLY A 220 2.75 25.19 13.75
C GLY A 220 3.81 24.28 14.37
N TYR A 221 3.41 23.36 15.24
CA TYR A 221 4.31 22.43 15.94
C TYR A 221 3.74 21.01 15.98
N THR A 222 4.62 20.04 16.22
CA THR A 222 4.26 18.66 16.53
C THR A 222 4.89 18.23 17.86
N CYS A 223 4.41 17.13 18.46
CA CYS A 223 4.96 16.59 19.69
C CYS A 223 5.34 15.12 19.50
N GLN A 224 6.36 14.67 20.21
CA GLN A 224 6.85 13.30 20.15
C GLN A 224 7.13 12.79 21.56
N CYS A 225 6.61 11.61 21.94
CA CYS A 225 6.91 11.04 23.25
C CYS A 225 8.41 10.77 23.44
N LYS A 226 8.91 11.06 24.64
CA LYS A 226 10.30 10.82 25.02
C LYS A 226 10.63 9.33 25.00
N ASN A 227 11.93 9.02 24.89
CA ASN A 227 12.41 7.64 24.96
C ASN A 227 11.96 6.94 26.25
N GLY A 228 11.43 5.72 26.12
CA GLY A 228 10.85 4.97 27.22
C GLY A 228 9.36 5.23 27.44
N PHE A 229 8.74 6.11 26.65
CA PHE A 229 7.30 6.31 26.61
C PHE A 229 6.74 5.86 25.26
N ALA A 230 5.54 5.32 25.29
CA ALA A 230 4.73 4.98 24.15
C ALA A 230 3.70 6.08 23.92
N ASP A 231 3.46 6.38 22.64
CA ASP A 231 2.46 7.34 22.23
C ASP A 231 1.14 6.62 22.03
N ILE A 232 0.15 6.96 22.87
CA ILE A 232 -1.22 6.41 22.80
C ILE A 232 -2.22 7.52 22.42
N SER A 233 -1.71 8.60 21.81
CA SER A 233 -2.52 9.72 21.36
C SER A 233 -3.28 9.37 20.07
N PRO A 234 -4.36 10.10 19.73
CA PRO A 234 -5.01 9.99 18.44
C PRO A 234 -4.04 10.19 17.26
N PRO A 235 -4.25 9.54 16.09
CA PRO A 235 -3.33 9.59 14.96
C PRO A 235 -3.05 11.00 14.41
N ASP A 236 -3.99 11.92 14.62
CA ASP A 236 -3.94 13.31 14.17
C ASP A 236 -3.20 14.24 15.14
N LYS A 237 -2.89 13.78 16.36
CA LYS A 237 -2.24 14.59 17.40
C LYS A 237 -1.24 13.76 18.23
N PRO A 238 -0.06 13.43 17.68
CA PRO A 238 0.95 12.64 18.38
C PRO A 238 1.50 13.38 19.61
N GLY A 239 2.01 12.63 20.59
CA GLY A 239 2.72 13.16 21.76
C GLY A 239 1.87 13.94 22.76
N ARG A 240 0.55 13.74 22.76
CA ARG A 240 -0.40 14.34 23.73
C ARG A 240 -0.65 13.45 24.94
N ILE A 241 -0.49 12.14 24.75
CA ILE A 241 -0.65 11.11 25.77
C ILE A 241 0.54 10.17 25.65
N CYS A 242 1.52 10.35 26.53
CA CYS A 242 2.71 9.51 26.60
C CYS A 242 2.63 8.63 27.85
N ARG A 243 2.60 7.31 27.67
CA ARG A 243 2.57 6.33 28.76
C ARG A 243 3.92 5.64 28.86
N THR A 244 4.39 5.32 30.05
CA THR A 244 5.65 4.55 30.21
C THR A 244 5.53 3.21 29.49
N ARG A 245 6.51 2.88 28.64
CA ARG A 245 6.63 1.54 28.03
C ARG A 245 6.86 0.54 29.15
N VAL A 246 5.89 -0.32 29.36
CA VAL A 246 5.96 -1.45 30.28
C VAL A 246 5.99 -2.69 29.42
N ASN A 247 6.83 -3.66 29.76
CA ASN A 247 6.78 -4.94 29.08
C ASN A 247 5.89 -5.90 29.88
N GLU A 248 4.60 -5.97 29.56
CA GLU A 248 3.67 -6.82 30.30
C GLU A 248 4.00 -8.31 30.16
N CYS A 249 4.58 -8.70 29.01
CA CYS A 249 4.99 -10.08 28.73
C CYS A 249 6.18 -10.56 29.59
N ALA A 250 7.01 -9.66 30.12
CA ALA A 250 8.15 -9.99 30.98
C ALA A 250 7.74 -10.33 32.42
N GLU A 251 6.61 -9.78 32.89
CA GLU A 251 6.04 -10.07 34.21
C GLU A 251 4.55 -10.50 34.12
N PRO A 252 4.22 -11.66 33.50
CA PRO A 252 2.84 -12.03 33.15
C PRO A 252 1.87 -12.06 34.34
N GLN A 253 2.36 -12.46 35.51
CA GLN A 253 1.55 -12.58 36.73
C GLN A 253 1.19 -11.22 37.35
N LYS A 254 2.07 -10.24 37.20
CA LYS A 254 1.90 -8.89 37.75
C LYS A 254 0.92 -8.07 36.93
N TYR A 255 0.96 -8.26 35.61
CA TYR A 255 0.12 -7.56 34.64
C TYR A 255 -1.09 -8.38 34.17
N HIS A 256 -1.35 -9.53 34.81
CA HIS A 256 -2.49 -10.40 34.52
C HIS A 256 -2.63 -10.76 33.03
N VAL A 257 -1.51 -11.10 32.38
CA VAL A 257 -1.49 -11.54 30.98
C VAL A 257 -2.34 -12.78 30.81
N ASP A 258 -3.35 -12.70 29.94
CA ASP A 258 -4.40 -13.70 29.78
C ASP A 258 -4.34 -14.48 28.45
N CYS A 259 -3.16 -14.53 27.83
CA CYS A 259 -2.91 -15.36 26.65
C CYS A 259 -3.20 -16.85 26.92
N ASP A 260 -3.67 -17.55 25.90
CA ASP A 260 -3.80 -19.01 25.93
C ASP A 260 -2.43 -19.66 26.23
N PRO A 261 -2.35 -20.78 26.97
CA PRO A 261 -1.10 -21.50 27.18
C PRO A 261 -0.35 -21.86 25.89
N ASN A 262 -1.08 -22.04 24.78
CA ASN A 262 -0.55 -22.32 23.44
C ASN A 262 -0.36 -21.06 22.59
N ALA A 263 -0.44 -19.88 23.18
CA ALA A 263 -0.12 -18.61 22.54
C ALA A 263 1.25 -18.06 22.98
N VAL A 264 1.68 -17.02 22.27
CA VAL A 264 2.84 -16.17 22.57
C VAL A 264 2.30 -14.79 22.90
N CYS A 265 2.77 -14.23 24.03
CA CYS A 265 2.54 -12.83 24.39
C CYS A 265 3.49 -11.94 23.58
N ILE A 266 2.95 -10.88 23.00
CA ILE A 266 3.66 -9.89 22.19
C ILE A 266 3.42 -8.53 22.83
N ASP A 267 4.50 -7.89 23.24
CA ASP A 267 4.50 -6.56 23.83
C ASP A 267 4.21 -5.49 22.77
N THR A 268 3.37 -4.52 23.08
CA THR A 268 3.03 -3.42 22.18
C THR A 268 3.19 -2.07 22.88
N ASP A 269 3.14 -0.98 22.11
CA ASP A 269 3.27 0.36 22.70
C ASP A 269 2.03 0.75 23.54
N GLU A 270 0.85 0.17 23.27
CA GLU A 270 -0.36 0.44 24.07
C GLU A 270 -0.50 -0.46 25.30
N GLU A 271 -0.26 -1.76 25.13
CA GLU A 271 -0.33 -2.83 26.14
C GLU A 271 0.34 -4.11 25.58
N TYR A 272 -0.30 -5.29 25.65
CA TYR A 272 0.16 -6.52 25.02
C TYR A 272 -0.93 -7.17 24.15
N THR A 273 -0.51 -7.98 23.18
CA THR A 273 -1.38 -8.83 22.36
C THR A 273 -0.93 -10.29 22.41
N CYS A 274 -1.82 -11.22 22.09
CA CYS A 274 -1.54 -12.65 22.12
C CYS A 274 -1.68 -13.22 20.70
N SER A 275 -0.82 -14.17 20.35
CA SER A 275 -0.90 -14.86 19.05
C SER A 275 -0.63 -16.34 19.22
N CYS A 276 -1.47 -17.19 18.61
CA CYS A 276 -1.32 -18.65 18.71
C CYS A 276 0.02 -19.12 18.15
N ARG A 277 0.63 -20.09 18.82
CA ARG A 277 1.88 -20.71 18.36
C ARG A 277 1.65 -21.45 17.03
N PRO A 278 2.69 -21.60 16.19
CA PRO A 278 2.60 -22.43 15.00
C PRO A 278 2.10 -23.85 15.33
N GLY A 279 1.15 -24.35 14.52
CA GLY A 279 0.47 -25.61 14.78
C GLY A 279 -0.80 -25.50 15.63
N PHE A 280 -1.17 -24.29 16.06
CA PHE A 280 -2.44 -24.02 16.72
C PHE A 280 -3.28 -23.04 15.91
N ALA A 281 -4.57 -23.32 15.77
CA ALA A 281 -5.56 -22.45 15.19
C ALA A 281 -6.17 -21.54 16.27
N ASP A 282 -6.30 -20.26 15.93
CA ASP A 282 -6.97 -19.27 16.78
C ASP A 282 -8.50 -19.36 16.59
N ILE A 283 -9.18 -19.80 17.65
CA ILE A 283 -10.64 -19.88 17.73
C ILE A 283 -11.20 -18.93 18.79
N SER A 284 -10.42 -17.90 19.17
CA SER A 284 -10.82 -16.91 20.18
C SER A 284 -12.10 -16.18 19.78
N SER A 285 -12.27 -15.92 18.48
CA SER A 285 -13.46 -15.28 17.89
C SER A 285 -14.75 -16.04 18.18
N SER A 286 -14.73 -17.37 18.19
CA SER A 286 -15.90 -18.22 18.41
C SER A 286 -16.39 -18.20 19.88
N PHE A 287 -15.62 -17.57 20.77
CA PHE A 287 -15.92 -17.41 22.19
C PHE A 287 -15.88 -15.93 22.63
N GLU A 288 -15.95 -14.99 21.70
CA GLU A 288 -15.97 -13.55 21.99
C GLU A 288 -14.71 -13.09 22.78
N ARG A 289 -13.55 -13.68 22.48
CA ARG A 289 -12.26 -13.35 23.10
C ARG A 289 -11.32 -12.68 22.11
N LEU A 290 -10.41 -11.83 22.61
CA LEU A 290 -9.31 -11.28 21.81
C LEU A 290 -8.41 -12.41 21.26
N PRO A 291 -7.75 -12.20 20.11
CA PRO A 291 -6.85 -13.15 19.48
C PRO A 291 -5.83 -13.73 20.44
N GLY A 292 -5.47 -14.99 20.22
CA GLY A 292 -4.49 -15.72 21.03
C GLY A 292 -4.94 -16.06 22.46
N ARG A 293 -6.23 -15.93 22.79
CA ARG A 293 -6.81 -16.31 24.10
C ARG A 293 -7.55 -17.64 24.10
N ARG A 294 -7.70 -18.22 22.91
CA ARG A 294 -8.07 -19.62 22.75
C ARG A 294 -7.44 -20.22 21.50
N CYS A 295 -6.45 -21.07 21.74
CA CYS A 295 -5.68 -21.73 20.69
C CYS A 295 -5.92 -23.24 20.79
N VAL A 296 -6.42 -23.83 19.71
CA VAL A 296 -6.61 -25.30 19.61
C VAL A 296 -5.62 -25.86 18.61
N GLU A 297 -5.21 -27.12 18.78
CA GLU A 297 -4.31 -27.76 17.83
C GLU A 297 -4.93 -27.73 16.42
N ALA A 298 -4.18 -27.24 15.45
CA ALA A 298 -4.57 -27.24 14.05
C ALA A 298 -4.28 -28.64 13.48
N ILE A 299 -5.17 -29.57 13.78
CA ILE A 299 -5.11 -30.95 13.30
C ILE A 299 -5.87 -31.01 11.99
N ASN A 300 -5.26 -31.53 10.92
CA ASN A 300 -5.98 -31.85 9.70
C ASN A 300 -6.61 -33.24 9.85
N GLU A 301 -7.87 -33.29 10.26
CA GLU A 301 -8.58 -34.56 10.50
C GLU A 301 -8.86 -35.33 9.21
N CYS A 302 -8.75 -34.69 8.04
CA CYS A 302 -8.92 -35.34 6.75
C CYS A 302 -7.74 -36.25 6.35
N LEU A 303 -6.59 -36.13 7.01
CA LEU A 303 -5.43 -37.01 6.77
C LEU A 303 -5.57 -38.38 7.44
N ASP A 304 -6.33 -38.47 8.53
CA ASP A 304 -6.58 -39.71 9.26
C ASP A 304 -8.08 -40.00 9.36
N PRO A 305 -8.58 -41.07 8.70
CA PRO A 305 -9.99 -41.47 8.76
C PRO A 305 -10.54 -41.75 10.17
N SER A 306 -9.69 -41.92 11.19
CA SER A 306 -10.12 -42.10 12.58
C SER A 306 -10.37 -40.79 13.33
N LEU A 307 -9.89 -39.66 12.79
CA LEU A 307 -10.07 -38.33 13.38
C LEU A 307 -11.29 -37.60 12.81
N ASN A 308 -11.89 -38.14 11.74
CA ASN A 308 -13.12 -37.61 11.16
C ASN A 308 -14.25 -38.65 11.11
N ASP A 309 -15.48 -38.18 11.09
CA ASP A 309 -16.68 -39.00 10.95
C ASP A 309 -17.38 -38.82 9.57
N CYS A 310 -16.64 -38.37 8.55
CA CYS A 310 -17.16 -38.28 7.19
C CYS A 310 -17.63 -39.66 6.70
N SER A 311 -18.75 -39.70 5.96
CA SER A 311 -19.14 -40.92 5.24
C SER A 311 -18.04 -41.30 4.24
N GLU A 312 -17.83 -42.60 3.99
CA GLU A 312 -16.89 -43.09 2.97
C GLU A 312 -17.18 -42.51 1.56
N ASN A 313 -18.46 -42.22 1.30
CA ASN A 313 -18.90 -41.59 0.05
C ASN A 313 -18.92 -40.05 0.11
N ALA A 314 -18.23 -39.43 1.08
CA ALA A 314 -18.05 -38.00 1.21
C ALA A 314 -16.61 -37.57 0.88
N ILE A 315 -16.43 -36.27 0.71
CA ILE A 315 -15.17 -35.54 0.57
C ILE A 315 -14.97 -34.79 1.89
N CYS A 316 -13.79 -34.94 2.49
CA CYS A 316 -13.38 -34.20 3.68
C CYS A 316 -12.57 -32.96 3.27
N GLU A 317 -12.93 -31.80 3.80
CA GLU A 317 -12.19 -30.54 3.67
C GLU A 317 -11.76 -30.08 5.06
N ASP A 318 -10.46 -29.83 5.23
CA ASP A 318 -9.87 -29.29 6.45
C ASP A 318 -10.27 -27.82 6.65
N ALA A 319 -10.58 -27.42 7.87
CA ALA A 319 -11.04 -26.09 8.22
C ALA A 319 -10.28 -25.51 9.43
N LYS A 320 -10.33 -24.19 9.61
CA LYS A 320 -9.72 -23.53 10.78
C LYS A 320 -10.32 -24.02 12.11
N GLU A 321 -11.57 -24.51 12.05
CA GLU A 321 -12.31 -25.15 13.12
C GLU A 321 -12.68 -26.58 12.70
N GLY A 322 -11.75 -27.53 12.86
CA GLY A 322 -11.96 -28.94 12.54
C GLY A 322 -12.08 -29.20 11.03
N TYR A 323 -13.13 -29.92 10.60
CA TYR A 323 -13.29 -30.36 9.22
C TYR A 323 -14.75 -30.35 8.76
N ILE A 324 -14.94 -30.28 7.44
CA ILE A 324 -16.23 -30.26 6.75
C ILE A 324 -16.32 -31.50 5.86
N CYS A 325 -17.46 -32.19 5.86
CA CYS A 325 -17.71 -33.31 4.96
C CYS A 325 -18.80 -32.95 3.94
N THR A 326 -18.59 -33.28 2.67
CA THR A 326 -19.56 -33.06 1.59
C THR A 326 -19.76 -34.33 0.77
N CYS A 327 -21.00 -34.72 0.48
CA CYS A 327 -21.24 -35.94 -0.29
C CYS A 327 -20.65 -35.86 -1.70
N ARG A 328 -19.98 -36.94 -2.14
CA ARG A 328 -19.45 -37.06 -3.50
C ARG A 328 -20.58 -36.97 -4.52
N GLN A 329 -20.23 -36.57 -5.75
CA GLN A 329 -21.18 -36.47 -6.85
C GLN A 329 -21.95 -37.79 -7.06
N GLY A 330 -23.28 -37.68 -7.21
CA GLY A 330 -24.18 -38.82 -7.36
C GLY A 330 -24.69 -39.44 -6.05
N PHE A 331 -24.32 -38.88 -4.90
CA PHE A 331 -24.87 -39.24 -3.59
C PHE A 331 -25.69 -38.09 -3.01
N VAL A 332 -26.78 -38.45 -2.32
CA VAL A 332 -27.65 -37.52 -1.59
C VAL A 332 -27.29 -37.59 -0.12
N ASP A 333 -27.23 -36.43 0.53
CA ASP A 333 -26.98 -36.32 1.95
C ASP A 333 -28.24 -36.71 2.72
N ALA A 334 -28.09 -37.72 3.58
CA ALA A 334 -29.13 -38.26 4.45
C ALA A 334 -28.72 -38.15 5.92
N SER A 335 -27.79 -37.23 6.24
CA SER A 335 -27.35 -36.94 7.60
C SER A 335 -28.53 -36.38 8.42
N HIS A 336 -28.56 -36.64 9.72
CA HIS A 336 -29.69 -36.23 10.57
C HIS A 336 -29.78 -34.71 10.73
N ASN A 337 -28.62 -34.04 10.76
CA ASN A 337 -28.52 -32.58 10.79
C ASN A 337 -27.55 -32.14 9.68
N ILE A 338 -28.12 -31.85 8.51
CA ILE A 338 -27.35 -31.45 7.33
C ILE A 338 -26.77 -30.03 7.50
N THR A 339 -27.37 -29.19 8.34
CA THR A 339 -26.94 -27.78 8.54
C THR A 339 -25.78 -27.61 9.51
N HIS A 340 -25.47 -28.60 10.35
CA HIS A 340 -24.30 -28.57 11.22
C HIS A 340 -23.32 -29.71 10.93
N TYR A 341 -23.81 -30.86 10.47
CA TYR A 341 -23.01 -32.06 10.22
C TYR A 341 -23.35 -32.67 8.85
N PRO A 342 -23.08 -31.96 7.74
CA PRO A 342 -23.26 -32.51 6.40
C PRO A 342 -22.26 -33.65 6.13
N GLY A 343 -22.57 -34.48 5.15
CA GLY A 343 -21.68 -35.50 4.61
C GLY A 343 -21.39 -36.69 5.53
N ARG A 344 -22.13 -36.88 6.62
CA ARG A 344 -21.99 -38.02 7.56
C ARG A 344 -22.69 -39.28 7.08
N VAL A 345 -23.76 -39.10 6.29
CA VAL A 345 -24.53 -40.21 5.70
C VAL A 345 -24.82 -39.89 4.24
N CYS A 346 -24.00 -40.40 3.32
CA CYS A 346 -24.21 -40.19 1.88
C CYS A 346 -24.81 -41.44 1.24
N ARG A 347 -26.01 -41.32 0.68
CA ARG A 347 -26.75 -42.45 0.08
C ARG A 347 -26.87 -42.29 -1.43
N LYS A 348 -26.57 -43.36 -2.16
CA LYS A 348 -26.79 -43.39 -3.61
C LYS A 348 -28.29 -43.54 -3.90
N PRO A 349 -28.90 -42.70 -4.77
CA PRO A 349 -30.27 -42.88 -5.22
C PRO A 349 -30.44 -44.25 -5.88
N ARG A 350 -31.49 -45.00 -5.52
CA ARG A 350 -31.83 -46.24 -6.23
C ARG A 350 -32.39 -45.89 -7.60
N GLN A 351 -31.61 -46.12 -8.66
CA GLN A 351 -32.15 -46.24 -10.01
C GLN A 351 -32.77 -47.63 -10.12
N GLU A 352 -34.10 -47.72 -10.08
CA GLU A 352 -34.73 -48.94 -10.58
C GLU A 352 -34.42 -49.02 -12.08
N LYS A 353 -33.85 -50.15 -12.50
CA LYS A 353 -33.63 -50.43 -13.92
C LYS A 353 -34.98 -50.32 -14.62
N LEU A 354 -35.03 -49.52 -15.68
CA LEU A 354 -36.17 -49.36 -16.58
C LEU A 354 -36.44 -50.66 -17.37
N ASN A 355 -36.78 -51.74 -16.68
CA ASN A 355 -37.22 -53.00 -17.25
C ASN A 355 -38.60 -53.38 -16.68
N ASP A 356 -39.53 -52.43 -16.61
CA ASP A 356 -40.97 -52.71 -16.78
C ASP A 356 -41.81 -51.42 -16.78
N VAL A 357 -41.78 -50.65 -17.88
CA VAL A 357 -42.80 -49.62 -18.12
C VAL A 357 -43.55 -49.93 -19.40
N SER A 358 -44.14 -51.13 -19.44
CA SER A 358 -45.30 -51.41 -20.28
C SER A 358 -46.63 -51.21 -19.54
N SER A 359 -46.66 -50.63 -18.34
CA SER A 359 -47.93 -50.41 -17.61
C SER A 359 -48.00 -49.21 -16.66
N SER A 360 -47.15 -48.19 -16.80
CA SER A 360 -47.43 -46.89 -16.13
C SER A 360 -48.24 -46.01 -17.07
N LYS A 361 -49.54 -45.89 -16.80
CA LYS A 361 -50.43 -44.85 -17.36
C LYS A 361 -50.05 -43.45 -16.84
N GLY A 362 -48.80 -43.03 -17.04
CA GLY A 362 -48.37 -41.64 -16.88
C GLY A 362 -48.42 -40.96 -18.24
N ALA A 363 -49.27 -39.95 -18.41
CA ALA A 363 -49.38 -39.22 -19.67
C ALA A 363 -48.04 -38.57 -20.01
N LEU A 364 -47.44 -38.95 -21.14
CA LEU A 364 -46.32 -38.22 -21.73
C LEU A 364 -46.83 -36.81 -22.09
N ILE A 365 -46.31 -35.79 -21.40
CA ILE A 365 -46.69 -34.39 -21.64
C ILE A 365 -45.92 -33.91 -22.87
N ALA A 366 -46.64 -33.61 -23.94
CA ALA A 366 -46.06 -33.04 -25.15
C ALA A 366 -45.67 -31.57 -24.89
N CYS A 367 -44.54 -31.14 -25.43
CA CYS A 367 -44.02 -29.78 -25.31
C CYS A 367 -43.64 -29.18 -26.66
N ASP A 368 -43.55 -27.85 -26.72
CA ASP A 368 -42.98 -27.12 -27.85
C ASP A 368 -41.57 -26.64 -27.48
N PRO A 369 -40.51 -26.99 -28.24
CA PRO A 369 -39.16 -26.48 -27.99
C PRO A 369 -39.03 -24.96 -28.05
N ASN A 370 -39.92 -24.26 -28.77
CA ASN A 370 -39.92 -22.80 -28.88
C ASN A 370 -40.68 -22.11 -27.73
N GLU A 371 -41.58 -22.83 -27.05
CA GLU A 371 -42.31 -22.36 -25.86
C GLU A 371 -42.49 -23.52 -24.86
N PRO A 372 -41.41 -23.94 -24.16
CA PRO A 372 -41.40 -25.17 -23.39
C PRO A 372 -42.20 -25.02 -22.08
N LYS A 373 -43.47 -25.45 -22.10
CA LYS A 373 -44.33 -25.58 -20.91
C LYS A 373 -44.24 -27.00 -20.33
N CYS A 374 -43.20 -27.26 -19.57
CA CYS A 374 -43.00 -28.50 -18.83
C CYS A 374 -43.23 -28.31 -17.32
N GLY A 375 -43.46 -29.40 -16.58
CA GLY A 375 -43.62 -29.36 -15.13
C GLY A 375 -42.34 -28.98 -14.38
N SER A 376 -42.41 -28.86 -13.06
CA SER A 376 -41.25 -28.57 -12.23
C SER A 376 -40.13 -29.62 -12.45
N ASN A 377 -38.92 -29.14 -12.73
CA ASN A 377 -37.71 -29.94 -13.00
C ASN A 377 -37.77 -30.81 -14.27
N GLU A 378 -38.67 -30.48 -15.20
CA GLU A 378 -38.74 -31.08 -16.53
C GLU A 378 -38.22 -30.11 -17.60
N VAL A 379 -37.53 -30.65 -18.59
CA VAL A 379 -37.07 -29.93 -19.78
C VAL A 379 -37.72 -30.54 -21.02
N CYS A 380 -38.08 -29.69 -21.97
CA CYS A 380 -38.55 -30.18 -23.26
C CYS A 380 -37.35 -30.80 -24.00
N THR A 381 -37.41 -32.12 -24.24
CA THR A 381 -36.31 -32.83 -24.88
C THR A 381 -36.51 -32.90 -26.39
N ASP A 382 -35.41 -33.08 -27.13
CA ASP A 382 -35.44 -33.37 -28.56
C ASP A 382 -36.04 -34.76 -28.88
N ARG A 383 -36.34 -35.56 -27.85
CA ARG A 383 -36.95 -36.88 -27.99
C ARG A 383 -38.40 -36.73 -28.42
N LYS A 384 -38.79 -37.41 -29.50
CA LYS A 384 -40.17 -37.44 -29.99
C LYS A 384 -40.87 -38.75 -29.61
N ALA A 385 -41.97 -38.66 -28.87
CA ALA A 385 -42.88 -39.79 -28.66
C ALA A 385 -44.14 -39.57 -29.51
N ARG A 386 -44.48 -40.55 -30.37
CA ARG A 386 -45.61 -40.43 -31.33
C ARG A 386 -45.56 -39.17 -32.21
N GLY A 387 -44.35 -38.71 -32.54
CA GLY A 387 -44.12 -37.55 -33.43
C GLY A 387 -44.12 -36.17 -32.74
N GLN A 388 -44.36 -36.09 -31.43
CA GLN A 388 -44.36 -34.85 -30.64
C GLN A 388 -43.18 -34.83 -29.67
N PHE A 389 -42.57 -33.66 -29.46
CA PHE A 389 -41.54 -33.47 -28.43
C PHE A 389 -42.15 -33.67 -27.04
N VAL A 390 -41.39 -34.27 -26.12
CA VAL A 390 -41.88 -34.60 -24.77
C VAL A 390 -41.02 -33.99 -23.68
N CYS A 391 -41.69 -33.57 -22.60
CA CYS A 391 -41.05 -33.18 -21.36
C CYS A 391 -40.40 -34.42 -20.72
N ASP A 392 -39.11 -34.33 -20.41
CA ASP A 392 -38.39 -35.33 -19.62
C ASP A 392 -37.69 -34.65 -18.45
N CYS A 393 -37.29 -35.42 -17.44
CA CYS A 393 -36.59 -34.83 -16.30
C CYS A 393 -35.27 -34.17 -16.74
N ALA A 394 -34.92 -33.03 -16.13
CA ALA A 394 -33.64 -32.37 -16.37
C ALA A 394 -32.45 -33.31 -16.09
N LYS A 395 -31.27 -33.02 -16.67
CA LYS A 395 -30.06 -33.86 -16.60
C LYS A 395 -29.65 -34.27 -15.17
N ASN A 396 -30.03 -33.48 -14.16
CA ASN A 396 -29.71 -33.69 -12.74
C ASN A 396 -30.95 -34.06 -11.89
N ALA A 397 -32.04 -34.48 -12.53
CA ALA A 397 -33.28 -34.94 -11.93
C ALA A 397 -33.63 -36.37 -12.38
N PHE A 398 -34.39 -37.09 -11.56
CA PHE A 398 -34.87 -38.44 -11.82
C PHE A 398 -36.40 -38.51 -11.62
N ARG A 399 -37.05 -39.41 -12.35
CA ARG A 399 -38.51 -39.59 -12.31
C ARG A 399 -38.89 -40.54 -11.17
N PHE A 400 -39.72 -40.09 -10.24
CA PHE A 400 -40.18 -40.86 -9.09
C PHE A 400 -41.46 -41.65 -9.39
N THR A 401 -41.86 -42.57 -8.51
CA THR A 401 -43.02 -43.47 -8.71
C THR A 401 -44.36 -42.73 -8.84
N ASP A 402 -44.43 -41.49 -8.39
CA ASP A 402 -45.58 -40.58 -8.51
C ASP A 402 -45.56 -39.75 -9.82
N ASN A 403 -44.65 -40.06 -10.74
CA ASN A 403 -44.44 -39.39 -12.02
C ASN A 403 -43.91 -37.94 -11.92
N THR A 404 -43.38 -37.52 -10.76
CA THR A 404 -42.70 -36.22 -10.57
C THR A 404 -41.20 -36.31 -10.85
N CYS A 405 -40.60 -35.23 -11.35
CA CYS A 405 -39.15 -35.11 -11.53
C CYS A 405 -38.51 -34.44 -10.31
N ARG A 406 -37.60 -35.17 -9.64
CA ARG A 406 -36.95 -34.74 -8.38
C ARG A 406 -35.45 -34.65 -8.57
N PHE A 407 -34.78 -33.66 -7.98
CA PHE A 407 -33.33 -33.52 -8.11
C PHE A 407 -32.57 -34.63 -7.38
N TYR A 408 -31.49 -35.13 -7.99
CA TYR A 408 -30.50 -35.98 -7.30
C TYR A 408 -29.14 -35.30 -7.13
N ALA A 409 -28.90 -34.18 -7.82
CA ALA A 409 -27.63 -33.42 -7.78
C ALA A 409 -27.84 -31.92 -8.10
N ALA A 410 -28.62 -31.22 -7.28
CA ALA A 410 -28.91 -29.79 -7.48
C ALA A 410 -27.67 -28.88 -7.29
N CYS A 411 -26.70 -29.29 -6.46
CA CYS A 411 -25.46 -28.54 -6.29
C CYS A 411 -24.60 -28.47 -7.56
N VAL A 412 -24.84 -29.32 -8.56
CA VAL A 412 -24.14 -29.26 -9.85
C VAL A 412 -24.98 -28.42 -10.83
N GLY A 413 -24.78 -27.11 -10.84
CA GLY A 413 -25.25 -26.20 -11.90
C GLY A 413 -26.60 -25.50 -11.69
N ILE A 414 -27.37 -25.79 -10.63
CA ILE A 414 -28.62 -25.09 -10.30
C ILE A 414 -28.73 -24.88 -8.79
N ASN A 415 -27.80 -24.11 -8.21
CA ASN A 415 -27.90 -23.65 -6.83
C ASN A 415 -27.68 -22.14 -6.74
N ASP A 416 -28.38 -21.48 -5.83
CA ASP A 416 -28.21 -20.08 -5.45
C ASP A 416 -27.43 -19.95 -4.13
N CYS A 417 -26.54 -20.90 -3.81
CA CYS A 417 -25.73 -20.80 -2.59
C CYS A 417 -24.74 -19.63 -2.72
N ASP A 418 -24.42 -18.97 -1.61
CA ASP A 418 -23.28 -18.05 -1.57
C ASP A 418 -21.99 -18.80 -1.95
N LYS A 419 -21.04 -18.11 -2.59
CA LYS A 419 -19.71 -18.66 -2.90
C LYS A 419 -18.96 -19.15 -1.65
N ASN A 420 -19.24 -18.53 -0.50
CA ASN A 420 -18.69 -18.87 0.81
C ASN A 420 -19.57 -19.88 1.55
N ALA A 421 -20.58 -20.45 0.90
CA ALA A 421 -21.41 -21.53 1.42
C ALA A 421 -21.05 -22.89 0.79
N VAL A 422 -21.23 -23.94 1.59
CA VAL A 422 -21.20 -25.33 1.19
C VAL A 422 -22.60 -25.72 0.72
N CYS A 423 -22.69 -26.28 -0.48
CA CYS A 423 -23.94 -26.84 -1.00
C CYS A 423 -24.03 -28.33 -0.70
N ALA A 424 -25.10 -28.76 -0.03
CA ALA A 424 -25.41 -30.16 0.23
C ALA A 424 -26.66 -30.59 -0.54
N ASN A 425 -26.57 -31.69 -1.31
CA ASN A 425 -27.73 -32.27 -1.98
C ASN A 425 -28.64 -32.93 -0.94
N ALA A 426 -29.89 -32.47 -0.83
CA ALA A 426 -30.91 -33.08 0.01
C ALA A 426 -31.93 -33.85 -0.85
N PHE A 427 -32.81 -34.64 -0.22
CA PHE A 427 -33.85 -35.35 -0.96
C PHE A 427 -34.83 -34.35 -1.59
N ASP A 428 -34.89 -34.32 -2.93
CA ASP A 428 -35.76 -33.42 -3.71
C ASP A 428 -35.39 -31.92 -3.64
N SER A 429 -34.23 -31.58 -3.07
CA SER A 429 -33.78 -30.19 -2.89
C SER A 429 -32.26 -30.09 -2.66
N TYR A 430 -31.79 -28.92 -2.24
CA TYR A 430 -30.44 -28.69 -1.73
C TYR A 430 -30.51 -27.69 -0.59
N ILE A 431 -29.52 -27.79 0.30
CA ILE A 431 -29.34 -26.90 1.44
C ILE A 431 -27.99 -26.23 1.28
N CYS A 432 -27.90 -24.95 1.61
CA CYS A 432 -26.64 -24.23 1.66
C CYS A 432 -26.32 -23.87 3.09
N GLN A 433 -25.05 -23.92 3.44
CA GLN A 433 -24.56 -23.64 4.77
C GLN A 433 -23.30 -22.79 4.64
N CYS A 434 -23.21 -21.66 5.34
CA CYS A 434 -21.99 -20.87 5.36
C CYS A 434 -20.81 -21.70 5.87
N ARG A 435 -19.64 -21.52 5.25
CA ARG A 435 -18.40 -22.15 5.72
C ARG A 435 -18.08 -21.66 7.15
N PRO A 436 -17.39 -22.46 7.97
CA PRO A 436 -16.87 -22.02 9.27
C PRO A 436 -16.11 -20.69 9.13
N GLY A 437 -16.34 -19.77 10.08
CA GLY A 437 -15.84 -18.39 10.00
C GLY A 437 -16.77 -17.42 9.25
N PHE A 438 -17.92 -17.87 8.75
CA PHE A 438 -18.94 -17.01 8.13
C PHE A 438 -20.29 -17.16 8.84
N ILE A 439 -20.96 -16.04 9.12
CA ILE A 439 -22.34 -16.01 9.62
C ILE A 439 -23.33 -15.86 8.47
N ASP A 440 -24.47 -16.53 8.61
CA ASP A 440 -25.58 -16.45 7.67
C ASP A 440 -26.43 -15.21 7.93
N ILE A 441 -26.38 -14.24 7.02
CA ILE A 441 -27.18 -13.02 7.04
C ILE A 441 -28.24 -13.03 5.94
N SER A 442 -28.62 -14.22 5.47
CA SER A 442 -29.68 -14.37 4.47
C SER A 442 -30.99 -13.77 4.96
N PRO A 443 -31.84 -13.19 4.10
CA PRO A 443 -33.13 -12.62 4.51
C PRO A 443 -34.12 -13.63 5.12
N ASP A 444 -33.91 -14.92 4.83
CA ASP A 444 -34.67 -16.04 5.37
C ASP A 444 -33.71 -17.20 5.73
N PRO A 445 -33.00 -17.13 6.87
CA PRO A 445 -32.02 -18.14 7.27
C PRO A 445 -32.65 -19.51 7.56
N GLU A 446 -33.90 -19.55 8.01
CA GLU A 446 -34.61 -20.79 8.36
C GLU A 446 -35.13 -21.53 7.11
N GLY A 447 -35.66 -20.80 6.12
CA GLY A 447 -36.19 -21.37 4.88
C GLY A 447 -35.15 -21.51 3.77
N LYS A 448 -34.16 -20.62 3.71
CA LYS A 448 -33.10 -20.56 2.70
C LYS A 448 -31.76 -20.14 3.32
N PRO A 449 -31.15 -21.02 4.14
CA PRO A 449 -29.84 -20.74 4.71
C PRO A 449 -28.75 -20.65 3.64
N GLY A 450 -27.66 -19.95 3.96
CA GLY A 450 -26.41 -19.91 3.20
C GLY A 450 -26.50 -19.20 1.85
N ARG A 451 -27.42 -18.24 1.68
CA ARG A 451 -27.55 -17.40 0.48
C ARG A 451 -26.68 -16.15 0.54
N ILE A 452 -26.43 -15.66 1.75
CA ILE A 452 -25.54 -14.54 2.02
C ILE A 452 -24.69 -14.90 3.23
N CYS A 453 -23.41 -15.17 2.98
CA CYS A 453 -22.46 -15.54 4.03
C CYS A 453 -21.47 -14.41 4.26
N LYS A 454 -21.55 -13.78 5.44
CA LYS A 454 -20.67 -12.69 5.85
C LYS A 454 -19.57 -13.23 6.75
N GLU A 455 -18.31 -12.88 6.46
CA GLU A 455 -17.18 -13.28 7.29
C GLU A 455 -17.31 -12.69 8.69
N LEU A 456 -17.10 -13.52 9.72
CA LEU A 456 -17.03 -13.09 11.11
C LEU A 456 -15.67 -12.42 11.35
N ILE A 457 -15.67 -11.09 11.33
CA ILE A 457 -14.50 -10.28 11.66
C ILE A 457 -14.78 -9.68 13.03
N ASN A 458 -13.90 -9.92 14.01
CA ASN A 458 -13.96 -9.18 15.26
C ASN A 458 -13.34 -7.81 15.04
N GLU A 459 -14.17 -6.81 14.76
CA GLU A 459 -13.69 -5.47 14.44
C GLU A 459 -12.99 -4.79 15.63
N CYS A 460 -13.40 -5.15 16.86
CA CYS A 460 -12.78 -4.65 18.09
C CYS A 460 -11.34 -5.14 18.27
N ALA A 461 -11.08 -6.41 18.01
CA ALA A 461 -9.77 -7.04 18.14
C ALA A 461 -8.81 -6.69 17.00
N THR A 462 -9.35 -6.43 15.81
CA THR A 462 -8.57 -6.09 14.62
C THR A 462 -8.30 -4.59 14.49
N GLY A 463 -8.92 -3.76 15.35
CA GLY A 463 -8.85 -2.31 15.27
C GLY A 463 -9.62 -1.71 14.09
N ILE A 464 -10.45 -2.50 13.40
CA ILE A 464 -11.24 -2.10 12.24
C ILE A 464 -12.61 -1.55 12.70
N HIS A 465 -12.58 -0.67 13.70
CA HIS A 465 -13.76 -0.03 14.27
C HIS A 465 -13.60 1.48 14.33
N ASN A 466 -14.71 2.21 14.45
CA ASN A 466 -14.71 3.67 14.63
C ASN A 466 -15.43 4.10 15.91
N CYS A 467 -15.37 3.28 16.97
CA CYS A 467 -15.76 3.70 18.32
C CYS A 467 -15.03 4.97 18.76
N SER A 468 -15.69 5.79 19.58
CA SER A 468 -15.07 6.95 20.21
C SER A 468 -13.90 6.50 21.09
N SER A 469 -12.86 7.33 21.22
CA SER A 469 -11.75 7.09 22.16
C SER A 469 -12.21 6.98 23.63
N PHE A 470 -13.40 7.48 23.95
CA PHE A 470 -14.04 7.34 25.27
C PHE A 470 -15.17 6.31 25.28
N ALA A 471 -15.18 5.38 24.32
CA ALA A 471 -16.11 4.26 24.24
C ALA A 471 -15.35 2.93 24.23
N THR A 472 -15.94 1.93 24.86
CA THR A 472 -15.53 0.53 24.76
C THR A 472 -16.17 -0.08 23.51
N CYS A 473 -15.34 -0.71 22.66
CA CYS A 473 -15.81 -1.52 21.54
C CYS A 473 -16.28 -2.88 22.07
N ILE A 474 -17.47 -3.29 21.67
CA ILE A 474 -18.06 -4.59 21.99
C ILE A 474 -18.37 -5.28 20.67
N ASP A 475 -17.73 -6.42 20.46
CA ASP A 475 -17.96 -7.25 19.28
C ASP A 475 -19.37 -7.85 19.35
N ALA A 476 -20.07 -7.86 18.22
CA ALA A 476 -21.39 -8.44 18.10
C ALA A 476 -21.37 -9.57 17.06
N THR A 477 -22.36 -10.46 17.09
CA THR A 477 -22.47 -11.55 16.10
C THR A 477 -22.61 -11.03 14.66
N ASP A 478 -23.09 -9.80 14.48
CA ASP A 478 -23.11 -9.10 13.20
C ASP A 478 -22.44 -7.73 13.32
N GLY A 479 -21.11 -7.71 13.24
CA GLY A 479 -20.28 -6.50 13.33
C GLY A 479 -19.94 -6.12 14.76
N TYR A 480 -19.96 -4.82 15.10
CA TYR A 480 -19.58 -4.34 16.42
C TYR A 480 -20.45 -3.17 16.88
N MET A 481 -20.56 -3.00 18.19
CA MET A 481 -21.21 -1.87 18.83
C MET A 481 -20.24 -1.13 19.76
N CYS A 482 -20.49 0.14 19.99
CA CYS A 482 -19.65 0.97 20.84
C CYS A 482 -20.49 1.48 22.01
N VAL A 483 -19.93 1.46 23.22
CA VAL A 483 -20.61 1.92 24.43
C VAL A 483 -19.71 2.93 25.14
N CYS A 484 -20.20 4.14 25.39
CA CYS A 484 -19.43 5.17 26.11
C CYS A 484 -19.04 4.68 27.50
N ASN A 485 -17.80 4.98 27.90
CA ASN A 485 -17.26 4.63 29.21
C ASN A 485 -17.97 5.41 30.33
N ASP A 486 -17.92 4.89 31.56
CA ASP A 486 -18.53 5.54 32.73
C ASP A 486 -18.05 6.99 32.89
N GLY A 487 -19.00 7.92 33.04
CA GLY A 487 -18.75 9.38 33.12
C GLY A 487 -18.86 10.12 31.78
N TYR A 488 -19.07 9.40 30.67
CA TYR A 488 -19.29 9.99 29.35
C TYR A 488 -20.71 9.74 28.84
N VAL A 489 -21.28 10.74 28.18
CA VAL A 489 -22.61 10.69 27.57
C VAL A 489 -22.49 10.53 26.06
N ASP A 490 -23.31 9.63 25.50
CA ASP A 490 -23.38 9.41 24.05
C ASP A 490 -24.04 10.61 23.35
N THR A 491 -23.27 11.28 22.50
CA THR A 491 -23.74 12.40 21.66
C THR A 491 -23.77 12.06 20.18
N SER A 492 -23.61 10.78 19.83
CA SER A 492 -23.54 10.29 18.44
C SER A 492 -24.79 10.65 17.62
N SER A 493 -25.96 10.66 18.27
CA SER A 493 -27.24 11.01 17.65
C SER A 493 -27.30 12.44 17.08
N GLN A 494 -26.58 13.40 17.69
CA GLN A 494 -26.52 14.78 17.19
C GLN A 494 -25.82 14.89 15.83
N PHE A 495 -24.99 13.90 15.50
CA PHE A 495 -24.18 13.85 14.28
C PHE A 495 -24.64 12.77 13.30
N GLN A 496 -25.83 12.16 13.52
CA GLN A 496 -26.35 11.06 12.71
C GLN A 496 -25.41 9.84 12.66
N LEU A 497 -24.65 9.61 13.75
CA LEU A 497 -23.76 8.46 13.89
C LEU A 497 -24.43 7.35 14.71
N ALA A 498 -23.96 6.12 14.51
CA ALA A 498 -24.33 4.99 15.37
C ALA A 498 -23.91 5.25 16.83
N PRO A 499 -24.57 4.65 17.83
CA PRO A 499 -24.23 4.82 19.24
C PRO A 499 -22.76 4.54 19.57
N GLY A 500 -22.21 5.27 20.54
CA GLY A 500 -20.84 5.15 21.05
C GLY A 500 -19.72 5.58 20.09
N ARG A 501 -20.06 6.22 18.96
CA ARG A 501 -19.09 6.78 18.00
C ARG A 501 -18.62 8.17 18.42
N ARG A 502 -19.39 8.84 19.29
CA ARG A 502 -19.01 10.10 19.92
C ARG A 502 -19.51 10.17 21.36
N CYS A 503 -18.56 10.28 22.29
CA CYS A 503 -18.82 10.38 23.72
C CYS A 503 -18.25 11.71 24.23
N SER A 504 -19.03 12.45 25.02
CA SER A 504 -18.62 13.72 25.62
C SER A 504 -18.75 13.68 27.14
N ASN A 505 -17.94 14.46 27.87
CA ASN A 505 -18.08 14.58 29.32
C ASN A 505 -19.51 15.01 29.68
N GLY A 506 -20.14 14.23 30.56
CA GLY A 506 -21.49 14.47 31.08
C GLY A 506 -21.54 15.54 32.15
#